data_AF-A0A1F7Z5E1-F1
#
_entry.id   AF-A0A1F7Z5E1-F1
#
_cell.length_a   1.000
_cell.length_b   1.000
_cell.length_c   1.000
_cell.angle_alpha   90.00
_cell.angle_beta   90.00
_cell.angle_gamma   90.00
#
_symmetry.space_group_name_H-M   'P 1'
#
loop_
_entity.id
_entity.type
_entity.pdbx_description
1 polymer ?
#
loop_
_entity_poly.entity_id
_entity_poly.type
_entity_poly.pdbx_seq_one_letter_code
_entity_poly.pdbx_strand_id
1 'polypeptide(L)'
;MLRVFVGIKISQKLKKEITNWQALHKRLAVRWIEEDNIHLTLVPPWYVHSNEVENIIRDLEMVKNQTQPFIIQYRYLREFKFKNAV
;
A
#
# COMPACT_ATOMS: atom_id res chain seq x y z
N MET A 1 -16.45 12.94 6.46
CA MET A 1 -14.98 12.90 6.30
C MET A 1 -14.60 11.55 5.72
N LEU A 2 -13.66 11.53 4.78
CA LEU A 2 -13.15 10.32 4.14
C LEU A 2 -11.76 10.02 4.67
N ARG A 3 -11.46 8.74 4.92
CA ARG A 3 -10.09 8.29 5.19
C ARG A 3 -9.46 7.89 3.86
N VAL A 4 -8.45 8.64 3.42
CA VAL A 4 -7.76 8.43 2.14
C VAL A 4 -6.29 8.07 2.41
N PHE A 5 -5.64 7.44 1.42
CA PHE A 5 -4.20 7.18 1.42
C PHE A 5 -3.72 7.17 -0.03
N VAL A 6 -2.40 7.26 -0.24
CA VAL A 6 -1.80 7.11 -1.59
C VAL A 6 -0.99 5.82 -1.61
N GLY A 7 -1.27 4.96 -2.59
CA GLY A 7 -0.54 3.71 -2.77
C GLY A 7 -0.25 3.41 -4.24
N ILE A 8 0.82 2.65 -4.46
CA ILE A 8 1.18 2.06 -5.76
C ILE A 8 0.68 0.62 -5.77
N LYS A 9 -0.05 0.26 -6.83
CA LYS A 9 -0.41 -1.14 -7.10
C LYS A 9 0.86 -1.95 -7.36
N ILE A 10 0.99 -3.09 -6.71
CA ILE A 10 2.05 -4.04 -7.00
C ILE A 10 1.66 -4.99 -8.14
N SER A 11 2.65 -5.60 -8.78
CA SER A 11 2.42 -6.54 -9.89
C SER A 11 1.66 -7.79 -9.43
N GLN A 12 0.87 -8.38 -10.33
CA GLN A 12 0.14 -9.62 -10.05
C GLN A 12 1.07 -10.78 -9.66
N LYS A 13 2.27 -10.83 -10.27
CA LYS A 13 3.32 -11.78 -9.89
C LYS A 13 3.68 -11.64 -8.40
N LEU A 14 3.97 -10.41 -7.95
CA LEU A 14 4.34 -10.17 -6.56
C LEU A 14 3.17 -10.43 -5.59
N LYS A 15 1.94 -10.07 -5.97
CA LYS A 15 0.73 -10.41 -5.20
C LYS A 15 0.65 -11.91 -4.94
N LYS A 16 0.79 -12.73 -5.98
CA LYS A 16 0.76 -14.19 -5.89
C LYS A 16 1.90 -14.76 -5.05
N GLU A 17 3.11 -14.22 -5.18
CA GLU A 17 4.25 -14.62 -4.34
C GLU A 17 3.97 -14.36 -2.85
N ILE A 18 3.40 -13.20 -2.51
CA ILE A 18 3.03 -12.86 -1.14
C ILE A 18 1.89 -13.76 -0.63
N THR A 19 0.82 -13.95 -1.39
CA THR A 19 -0.33 -14.77 -0.94
C THR A 19 0.05 -16.24 -0.76
N ASN A 20 0.92 -16.78 -1.63
CA ASN A 20 1.52 -18.10 -1.43
C ASN A 20 2.33 -18.17 -0.13
N TRP A 21 3.15 -17.15 0.15
CA TRP A 21 3.92 -17.10 1.40
C TRP A 21 3.00 -17.05 2.62
N GLN A 22 1.95 -16.22 2.61
CA GLN A 22 0.93 -16.18 3.68
C GLN A 22 0.27 -17.55 3.85
N ALA A 23 -0.04 -18.24 2.75
CA ALA A 23 -0.67 -19.55 2.76
C ALA A 23 0.20 -20.66 3.38
N LEU A 24 1.52 -20.57 3.20
CA LEU A 24 2.49 -21.47 3.85
C LEU A 24 2.63 -21.19 5.35
N HIS A 25 2.31 -19.96 5.79
CA HIS A 25 2.48 -19.51 7.18
C HIS A 25 1.15 -19.26 7.91
N LYS A 26 0.03 -19.86 7.47
CA LYS A 26 -1.32 -19.67 8.04
C LYS A 26 -1.42 -19.88 9.55
N ARG A 27 -0.48 -20.59 10.17
CA ARG A 27 -0.44 -20.85 11.61
C ARG A 27 0.09 -19.70 12.46
N LEU A 28 0.68 -18.67 11.84
CA LEU A 28 1.08 -17.46 12.56
C LEU A 28 -0.17 -16.75 13.11
N ALA A 29 -0.11 -16.29 14.36
CA ALA A 29 -1.17 -15.55 15.03
C ALA A 29 -1.25 -14.10 14.53
N VAL A 30 -1.45 -13.92 13.23
CA VAL A 30 -1.52 -12.62 12.55
C VAL A 30 -2.75 -12.55 11.66
N ARG A 31 -3.25 -11.33 11.43
CA ARG A 31 -4.29 -11.08 10.43
C ARG A 31 -3.62 -10.85 9.08
N TRP A 32 -3.85 -11.73 8.12
CA TRP A 32 -3.35 -11.59 6.75
C TRP A 32 -4.12 -10.52 5.98
N ILE A 33 -3.42 -9.78 5.14
CA ILE A 33 -4.00 -8.81 4.20
C ILE A 33 -4.49 -9.58 2.97
N GLU A 34 -5.72 -9.29 2.54
CA GLU A 34 -6.30 -9.86 1.31
C GLU A 34 -5.55 -9.40 0.06
N GLU A 35 -5.52 -10.23 -0.97
CA GLU A 35 -4.76 -10.00 -2.20
C GLU A 35 -5.04 -8.64 -2.87
N ASP A 36 -6.32 -8.25 -2.90
CA ASP A 36 -6.74 -6.97 -3.49
C ASP A 36 -6.28 -5.76 -2.70
N ASN A 37 -6.04 -5.96 -1.39
CA ASN A 37 -5.57 -4.93 -0.48
C ASN A 37 -4.03 -4.85 -0.41
N ILE A 38 -3.28 -5.72 -1.10
CA ILE A 38 -1.81 -5.63 -1.12
C ILE A 38 -1.36 -4.53 -2.08
N HIS A 39 -0.67 -3.52 -1.53
CA HIS A 39 -0.13 -2.36 -2.23
C HIS A 39 1.12 -1.83 -1.51
N LEU A 40 1.88 -0.97 -2.19
CA LEU A 40 2.93 -0.17 -1.56
C LEU A 40 2.34 1.18 -1.13
N THR A 41 2.26 1.46 0.17
CA THR A 41 1.81 2.77 0.67
C THR A 41 2.90 3.82 0.43
N LEU A 42 2.56 4.92 -0.26
CA LEU A 42 3.45 6.08 -0.43
C LEU A 42 3.17 7.16 0.61
N VAL A 43 1.89 7.44 0.85
CA VAL A 43 1.43 8.40 1.85
C VAL A 43 0.51 7.67 2.82
N PRO A 44 0.85 7.62 4.13
CA PRO A 44 0.02 6.98 5.15
C PRO A 44 -1.39 7.57 5.19
N PRO A 45 -2.40 6.83 5.70
CA PRO A 45 -3.77 7.31 5.67
C PRO A 45 -4.02 8.61 6.47
N TRP A 46 -4.84 9.51 5.94
CA TRP A 46 -5.29 10.74 6.60
C TRP A 46 -6.77 11.02 6.31
N TYR A 47 -7.35 11.99 7.02
CA TYR A 47 -8.75 12.38 6.86
C TYR A 47 -8.89 13.63 6.01
N VAL A 48 -9.88 13.64 5.12
CA VAL A 48 -10.23 14.76 4.24
C VAL A 48 -11.73 14.96 4.16
N HIS A 49 -12.17 16.15 3.79
CA HIS A 49 -13.53 16.40 3.35
C HIS A 49 -13.71 15.91 1.91
N SER A 50 -14.92 15.48 1.56
CA SER A 50 -15.20 14.90 0.24
C SER A 50 -14.96 15.89 -0.91
N ASN A 51 -15.12 17.18 -0.66
CA ASN A 51 -14.86 18.26 -1.62
C ASN A 51 -13.35 18.53 -1.86
N GLU A 52 -12.45 17.93 -1.08
CA GLU A 52 -11.00 18.09 -1.26
C GLU A 52 -10.38 17.01 -2.16
N VAL A 53 -11.11 15.91 -2.41
CA VAL A 53 -10.59 14.73 -3.12
C VAL A 53 -10.15 15.05 -4.54
N GLU A 54 -10.92 15.86 -5.27
CA GLU A 54 -10.60 16.23 -6.65
C GLU A 54 -9.31 17.06 -6.74
N ASN A 55 -9.07 17.95 -5.77
CA ASN A 55 -7.83 18.72 -5.71
C ASN A 55 -6.62 17.81 -5.49
N ILE A 56 -6.74 16.84 -4.56
CA ILE A 56 -5.70 15.85 -4.29
C ILE A 56 -5.38 15.03 -5.54
N ILE A 57 -6.40 14.58 -6.29
CA ILE A 57 -6.20 13.84 -7.54
C ILE A 57 -5.44 14.69 -8.56
N ARG A 58 -5.81 15.97 -8.71
CA ARG A 58 -5.13 16.90 -9.63
C ARG A 58 -3.66 17.08 -9.27
N ASP A 59 -3.37 17.28 -7.98
CA ASP A 59 -2.00 17.47 -7.49
C ASP A 59 -1.16 16.19 -7.72
N LEU A 60 -1.75 15.01 -7.53
CA LEU A 60 -1.09 13.73 -7.81
C LEU A 60 -0.79 13.53 -9.30
N GLU A 61 -1.67 13.93 -10.21
CA GLU A 61 -1.40 13.88 -11.66
C GLU A 61 -0.26 14.82 -12.06
N MET A 62 -0.14 15.99 -11.43
CA MET A 62 1.01 16.88 -11.64
C MET A 62 2.33 16.22 -11.22
N VAL A 63 2.36 15.59 -10.04
CA VAL A 63 3.56 14.88 -9.56
C VAL A 63 3.90 13.72 -10.48
N LYS A 64 2.91 12.92 -10.89
CA LYS A 64 3.10 11.80 -11.81
C LYS A 64 3.76 12.23 -13.12
N ASN A 65 3.35 13.35 -13.69
CA ASN A 65 3.92 13.90 -14.94
C ASN A 65 5.37 14.42 -14.79
N GLN A 66 5.83 14.63 -13.56
CA GLN A 66 7.21 15.03 -13.26
C GLN A 66 8.12 13.84 -12.92
N THR A 67 7.57 12.62 -12.93
CA THR A 67 8.30 11.41 -12.55
C THR A 67 8.39 10.42 -13.70
N GLN A 68 9.54 9.75 -13.81
CA GLN A 68 9.70 8.64 -14.75
C GLN A 68 9.48 7.30 -14.04
N PRO A 69 8.79 6.33 -14.66
CA PRO A 69 8.67 4.99 -14.10
C PRO A 69 10.04 4.35 -13.86
N PHE A 70 10.17 3.62 -12.74
CA PHE A 70 11.37 2.89 -12.38
C PHE A 70 11.04 1.53 -11.78
N ILE A 71 12.05 0.66 -11.71
CA ILE A 71 11.89 -0.71 -11.21
C ILE A 71 12.27 -0.77 -9.73
N ILE A 72 11.39 -1.35 -8.93
CA ILE A 72 11.63 -1.65 -7.51
C ILE A 72 11.80 -3.16 -7.36
N GLN A 73 12.86 -3.58 -6.67
CA GLN A 73 13.10 -4.98 -6.32
C GLN A 73 12.87 -5.20 -4.81
N TYR A 74 12.05 -6.18 -4.47
CA TYR A 74 11.81 -6.60 -3.08
C TYR A 74 12.68 -7.81 -2.76
N ARG A 75 13.41 -7.78 -1.65
CA ARG A 75 14.35 -8.84 -1.26
C ARG A 75 14.12 -9.45 0.10
N TYR A 76 13.55 -8.69 1.04
CA TYR A 76 13.48 -9.09 2.44
C TYR A 76 12.07 -8.92 2.98
N LEU A 77 11.68 -9.85 3.84
CA LEU A 77 10.56 -9.71 4.75
C LEU A 77 11.09 -9.23 6.10
N ARG A 78 10.43 -8.25 6.71
CA ARG A 78 10.79 -7.70 8.01
C ARG A 78 9.56 -7.62 8.91
N GLU A 79 9.76 -7.93 10.18
CA GLU A 79 8.81 -7.67 11.24
C GLU A 79 9.06 -6.27 11.82
N PHE A 80 7.99 -5.49 11.99
CA PHE A 80 8.04 -4.19 12.66
C PHE A 80 7.16 -4.24 13.91
N LYS A 81 7.71 -3.78 15.04
CA LYS A 81 6.96 -3.61 16.29
C LYS A 81 6.55 -2.14 16.40
N PHE A 82 5.25 -1.87 16.25
CA PHE A 82 4.71 -0.55 16.47
C PHE A 82 4.47 -0.34 17.96
N LYS A 83 5.08 0.69 18.54
CA LYS A 83 4.96 0.97 19.98
C LYS A 83 3.57 1.47 20.39
N ASN A 84 2.75 1.92 19.44
CA ASN A 84 1.40 2.47 19.66
C ASN A 84 0.48 2.10 18.48
N ALA A 85 0.19 0.81 18.28
CA ALA A 85 -0.91 0.44 17.40
C ALA A 85 -2.22 0.78 18.14
N VAL A 86 -2.91 1.82 17.67
CA VAL A 86 -4.24 2.23 18.16
C VAL A 86 -5.24 1.09 17.96
#